data_AF-A0A6N8UGX9-F1
#
_entry.id   AF-A0A6N8UGX9-F1
#
_cell.length_a   1.000
_cell.length_b   1.000
_cell.length_c   1.000
_cell.angle_alpha   90.00
_cell.angle_beta   90.00
_cell.angle_gamma   90.00
#
_symmetry.space_group_name_H-M   'P 1'
#
loop_
_entity.id
_entity.type
_entity.pdbx_description
1 polymer ?
#
loop_
_entity_poly.entity_id
_entity_poly.type
_entity_poly.pdbx_seq_one_letter_code
_entity_poly.pdbx_strand_id
1 'polypeptide(L)'
;MKLFVYKNLNGSFTPCHNSDYEKARKLKPNKEYQVEVKRPRNIKFHRKFFALINMVFENQEHYTNVDHLRKDLTIASGYYDTWFDFNGVEQIEAKSIAFHKMNEDEFAELYNRVLDVIVEKFHFDKELIKENIEQYF
;
A
#
# COMPACT_ATOMS: atom_id res chain seq x y z
N MET A 1 -16.51 0.10 9.71
CA MET A 1 -15.18 -0.36 10.19
C MET A 1 -14.71 -1.49 9.30
N LYS A 2 -13.44 -1.52 8.89
CA LYS A 2 -12.87 -2.64 8.10
C LYS A 2 -11.97 -3.49 9.01
N LEU A 3 -12.17 -4.80 8.97
CA LEU A 3 -11.42 -5.81 9.71
C LEU A 3 -10.88 -6.84 8.73
N PHE A 4 -9.59 -7.19 8.84
CA PHE A 4 -9.07 -8.38 8.18
C PHE A 4 -9.27 -9.58 9.11
N VAL A 5 -9.92 -10.62 8.57
CA VAL A 5 -10.24 -11.83 9.31
C VAL A 5 -9.82 -13.08 8.55
N TYR A 6 -9.41 -14.10 9.30
CA TYR A 6 -9.14 -15.45 8.81
C TYR A 6 -10.36 -16.34 9.04
N LYS A 7 -10.77 -17.09 8.02
CA LYS A 7 -11.86 -18.08 8.15
C LYS A 7 -11.27 -19.39 8.66
N ASN A 8 -11.65 -19.77 9.88
CA ASN A 8 -11.29 -21.04 10.48
C ASN A 8 -12.11 -22.20 9.87
N LEU A 9 -11.61 -23.42 10.01
CA LEU A 9 -12.27 -24.64 9.50
C LEU A 9 -13.66 -24.85 10.12
N ASN A 10 -13.87 -24.40 11.36
CA ASN A 10 -15.15 -24.44 12.06
C ASN A 10 -16.15 -23.36 11.60
N GLY A 11 -15.82 -22.56 10.59
CA GLY A 11 -16.66 -21.49 10.07
C GLY A 11 -16.60 -20.17 10.84
N SER A 12 -15.85 -20.10 11.94
CA SER A 12 -15.63 -18.84 12.68
C SER A 12 -14.60 -17.93 11.98
N PHE A 13 -14.68 -16.63 12.26
CA PHE A 13 -13.73 -15.63 11.80
C PHE A 13 -12.87 -15.11 12.95
N THR A 14 -11.55 -15.10 12.78
CA THR A 14 -10.59 -14.54 13.76
C THR A 14 -9.86 -13.33 13.19
N PRO A 15 -9.61 -12.26 13.96
CA PRO A 15 -8.84 -11.12 13.49
C PRO A 15 -7.42 -11.51 13.05
N CYS A 16 -6.95 -10.96 11.93
CA CYS A 16 -5.62 -11.27 11.39
C CYS A 16 -4.48 -10.54 12.11
N HIS A 17 -4.74 -9.34 12.64
CA HIS A 17 -3.71 -8.45 13.22
C HIS A 17 -4.16 -7.90 14.59
N ASN A 18 -3.21 -7.47 15.42
CA ASN A 18 -3.50 -6.84 16.71
C ASN A 18 -4.38 -5.59 16.58
N SER A 19 -4.20 -4.80 15.51
CA SER A 19 -5.04 -3.63 15.24
C SER A 19 -6.48 -4.01 14.88
N ASP A 20 -6.70 -5.17 14.26
CA ASP A 20 -8.04 -5.70 13.95
C ASP A 20 -8.70 -6.30 15.20
N TYR A 21 -7.90 -6.91 16.09
CA TYR A 21 -8.37 -7.37 17.39
C TYR A 21 -8.89 -6.21 18.26
N GLU A 22 -8.15 -5.11 18.36
CA GLU A 22 -8.58 -3.92 19.10
C GLU A 22 -9.84 -3.29 18.51
N LYS A 23 -9.98 -3.28 17.18
CA LYS A 23 -11.20 -2.85 16.50
C LYS A 23 -12.38 -3.78 16.81
N ALA A 24 -12.16 -5.09 16.82
CA ALA A 24 -13.20 -6.08 17.15
C ALA A 24 -13.67 -5.93 18.60
N ARG A 25 -12.78 -5.63 19.56
CA ARG A 25 -13.14 -5.36 20.96
C ARG A 25 -14.08 -4.18 21.16
N LYS A 26 -14.09 -3.21 20.23
CA LYS A 26 -14.99 -2.06 20.28
C LYS A 26 -16.44 -2.40 19.88
N LEU A 27 -16.67 -3.56 19.26
CA LEU A 27 -18.02 -4.03 18.94
C LEU A 27 -18.70 -4.57 20.20
N LYS A 28 -20.00 -4.31 20.33
CA LYS A 28 -20.77 -4.79 21.48
C LYS A 28 -21.05 -6.27 21.32
N PRO A 29 -20.82 -7.09 22.36
CA PRO A 29 -21.21 -8.50 22.32
C PRO A 29 -22.73 -8.64 22.19
N ASN A 30 -23.18 -9.76 21.62
CA ASN A 30 -24.60 -10.13 21.47
C ASN A 30 -25.43 -9.13 20.63
N LYS A 31 -24.81 -8.51 19.63
CA LYS A 31 -25.48 -7.70 18.62
C LYS A 31 -25.25 -8.30 17.24
N GLU A 32 -26.26 -8.19 16.39
CA GLU A 32 -26.17 -8.57 14.98
C GLU A 32 -25.39 -7.51 14.22
N TYR A 33 -24.47 -7.94 13.37
CA TYR A 33 -23.68 -7.07 12.51
C TYR A 33 -23.69 -7.63 11.09
N GLN A 34 -23.94 -6.77 10.10
CA GLN A 34 -23.75 -7.11 8.70
C GLN A 34 -22.26 -7.09 8.36
N VAL A 35 -21.76 -8.17 7.76
CA VAL A 35 -20.35 -8.30 7.35
C VAL A 35 -20.27 -8.46 5.84
N GLU A 36 -19.44 -7.63 5.20
CA GLU A 36 -19.10 -7.77 3.79
C GLU A 36 -17.75 -8.49 3.66
N VAL A 37 -17.77 -9.73 3.18
CA VAL A 37 -16.55 -10.53 3.02
C VAL A 37 -15.93 -10.26 1.66
N LYS A 38 -14.81 -9.53 1.65
CA LYS A 38 -13.94 -9.38 0.48
C LYS A 38 -12.68 -10.19 0.71
N ARG A 39 -12.27 -11.00 -0.26
CA ARG A 39 -10.94 -11.61 -0.29
C ARG A 39 -10.02 -10.63 -1.02
N PRO A 40 -9.22 -9.81 -0.30
CA PRO A 40 -8.28 -8.92 -0.97
C PRO A 40 -7.27 -9.81 -1.68
N ARG A 41 -7.17 -9.68 -3.00
CA ARG A 41 -6.06 -10.27 -3.71
C ARG A 41 -4.79 -9.58 -3.21
N ASN A 42 -3.80 -10.38 -2.88
CA ASN A 42 -2.44 -9.95 -2.58
C ASN A 42 -2.25 -8.84 -1.51
N ILE A 43 -2.73 -9.05 -0.28
CA ILE A 43 -2.51 -8.08 0.80
C ILE A 43 -1.05 -7.95 1.24
N LYS A 44 -0.27 -9.02 1.07
CA LYS A 44 1.14 -9.07 1.48
C LYS A 44 1.99 -8.12 0.63
N PHE A 45 1.78 -8.07 -0.69
CA PHE A 45 2.61 -7.23 -1.55
C PHE A 45 2.31 -5.74 -1.37
N HIS A 46 1.06 -5.33 -1.15
CA HIS A 46 0.79 -3.93 -0.79
C HIS A 46 1.39 -3.55 0.55
N ARG A 47 1.33 -4.44 1.56
CA ARG A 47 2.04 -4.20 2.84
C ARG A 47 3.52 -3.98 2.61
N LYS A 48 4.15 -4.84 1.79
CA LYS A 48 5.56 -4.71 1.40
C LYS A 48 5.85 -3.40 0.66
N PHE A 49 4.95 -2.97 -0.21
CA PHE A 49 5.07 -1.70 -0.92
C PHE A 49 5.00 -0.51 0.04
N PHE A 50 4.03 -0.45 0.94
CA PHE A 50 3.95 0.65 1.91
C PHE A 50 5.13 0.63 2.90
N ALA A 51 5.61 -0.56 3.29
CA ALA A 51 6.83 -0.72 4.07
C ALA A 51 8.04 -0.07 3.37
N LEU A 52 8.22 -0.34 2.07
CA LEU A 52 9.26 0.29 1.25
C LEU A 52 9.13 1.82 1.23
N ILE A 53 7.93 2.35 0.99
CA ILE A 53 7.70 3.79 0.95
C ILE A 53 8.02 4.45 2.29
N ASN A 54 7.60 3.85 3.41
CA ASN A 54 7.89 4.39 4.74
C ASN A 54 9.39 4.37 5.04
N MET A 55 10.09 3.27 4.71
CA MET A 55 11.54 3.19 4.87
C MET A 55 12.25 4.30 4.09
N VAL A 56 11.87 4.53 2.83
CA VAL A 56 12.43 5.62 2.03
C VAL A 56 12.12 6.96 2.67
N PHE A 57 10.87 7.18 3.09
CA PHE A 57 10.42 8.43 3.70
C PHE A 57 11.17 8.81 4.97
N GLU A 58 11.49 7.83 5.82
CA GLU A 58 12.25 8.04 7.06
C GLU A 58 13.73 8.33 6.81
N ASN A 59 14.28 7.90 5.67
CA ASN A 59 15.70 8.00 5.34
C ASN A 59 15.99 9.07 4.26
N GLN A 60 15.08 10.03 4.08
CA GLN A 60 15.22 11.14 3.13
C GLN A 60 14.80 12.46 3.79
N GLU A 61 15.30 13.59 3.27
CA GLU A 61 15.06 14.93 3.86
C GLU A 61 14.16 15.83 3.00
N HIS A 62 13.81 15.42 1.77
CA HIS A 62 13.10 16.26 0.79
C HIS A 62 11.60 16.38 1.04
N TYR A 63 10.94 15.26 1.33
CA TYR A 63 9.51 15.15 1.49
C TYR A 63 9.11 15.23 2.96
N THR A 64 8.10 16.04 3.27
CA THR A 64 7.46 16.14 4.58
C THR A 64 6.14 15.38 4.67
N ASN A 65 5.63 14.90 3.53
CA ASN A 65 4.41 14.11 3.44
C ASN A 65 4.68 12.81 2.66
N VAL A 66 4.49 11.67 3.33
CA VAL A 66 4.68 10.33 2.75
C VAL A 66 3.79 10.10 1.52
N ASP A 67 2.58 10.69 1.48
CA ASP A 67 1.69 10.57 0.32
C ASP A 67 2.22 11.32 -0.90
N HIS A 68 2.96 12.42 -0.71
CA HIS A 68 3.60 13.13 -1.83
C HIS A 68 4.76 12.32 -2.40
N LEU A 69 5.64 11.80 -1.53
CA LEU A 69 6.71 10.90 -1.93
C LEU A 69 6.15 9.70 -2.72
N ARG A 70 5.12 9.05 -2.18
CA ARG A 70 4.47 7.90 -2.82
C ARG A 70 3.95 8.26 -4.21
N LYS A 71 3.27 9.41 -4.36
CA LYS A 71 2.73 9.86 -5.65
C LYS A 71 3.84 10.12 -6.66
N ASP A 72 4.90 10.83 -6.27
CA ASP A 72 6.02 11.15 -7.15
C ASP A 72 6.77 9.90 -7.59
N LEU A 73 7.03 8.96 -6.67
CA LEU A 73 7.61 7.66 -7.01
C LEU A 73 6.74 6.88 -7.99
N THR A 74 5.41 6.94 -7.82
CA THR A 74 4.45 6.27 -8.73
C THR A 74 4.47 6.91 -10.12
N ILE A 75 4.50 8.23 -10.20
CA ILE A 75 4.60 9.00 -11.46
C ILE A 75 5.93 8.72 -12.16
N ALA A 76 7.04 8.82 -11.43
CA ALA A 76 8.38 8.54 -11.95
C ALA A 76 8.53 7.09 -12.44
N SER A 77 7.75 6.16 -11.90
CA SER A 77 7.70 4.76 -12.35
C SER A 77 6.85 4.56 -13.62
N GLY A 78 6.28 5.62 -14.19
CA GLY A 78 5.44 5.58 -15.38
C GLY A 78 3.97 5.23 -15.12
N TYR A 79 3.53 5.24 -13.86
CA TYR A 79 2.15 4.89 -13.48
C TYR A 79 1.35 6.15 -13.18
N TYR A 80 1.03 6.92 -14.22
CA TYR A 80 0.22 8.13 -14.12
C TYR A 80 -0.78 8.21 -15.27
N ASP A 81 -1.80 9.04 -15.06
CA ASP A 81 -2.72 9.49 -16.11
C ASP A 81 -2.49 10.99 -16.34
N THR A 82 -2.75 11.45 -17.56
CA THR A 82 -2.75 12.88 -17.88
C THR A 82 -4.12 13.33 -18.36
N TRP A 83 -4.47 14.56 -18.01
CA TRP A 83 -5.70 15.21 -18.45
C TRP A 83 -5.47 16.71 -18.54
N PHE A 84 -6.29 17.41 -19.32
CA PHE A 84 -6.23 18.86 -19.43
C PHE A 84 -7.32 19.50 -18.58
N ASP A 85 -6.96 20.51 -17.79
CA ASP A 85 -7.93 21.25 -17.01
C ASP A 85 -8.77 22.20 -17.88
N PHE A 86 -9.71 22.91 -17.25
CA PHE A 86 -10.56 23.89 -17.94
C PHE A 86 -9.78 25.05 -18.58
N ASN A 87 -8.50 25.23 -18.23
CA ASN A 87 -7.60 26.25 -18.78
C ASN A 87 -6.67 25.68 -19.86
N GLY A 88 -6.78 24.38 -20.20
CA GLY A 88 -5.91 23.71 -21.15
C GLY A 88 -4.51 23.41 -20.60
N VAL A 89 -4.32 23.44 -19.28
CA VAL A 89 -3.06 23.06 -18.63
C VAL A 89 -3.04 21.56 -18.43
N GLU A 90 -1.96 20.90 -18.88
CA GLU A 90 -1.76 19.47 -18.66
C GLU A 90 -1.52 19.19 -17.17
N GLN A 91 -2.31 18.27 -16.63
CA GLN A 91 -2.23 17.77 -15.27
C GLN A 91 -1.73 16.33 -15.29
N ILE A 92 -0.85 16.00 -14.36
CA ILE A 92 -0.33 14.64 -14.16
C ILE A 92 -0.87 14.13 -12.83
N GLU A 93 -1.52 12.97 -12.85
CA GLU A 93 -2.04 12.33 -11.64
C GLU A 93 -1.51 10.90 -11.51
N ALA A 94 -0.95 10.58 -10.34
CA ALA A 94 -0.50 9.23 -10.03
C ALA A 94 -1.67 8.23 -10.06
N LYS A 95 -1.49 7.11 -10.77
CA LYS A 95 -2.50 6.05 -10.81
C LYS A 95 -2.78 5.51 -9.41
N SER A 96 -4.06 5.21 -9.18
CA SER A 96 -4.51 4.63 -7.90
C SER A 96 -4.03 3.19 -7.76
N ILE A 97 -3.14 2.96 -6.80
CA ILE A 97 -2.61 1.64 -6.43
C ILE A 97 -3.59 0.84 -5.56
N ALA A 98 -4.90 1.01 -5.74
CA ALA A 98 -5.87 0.32 -4.91
C ALA A 98 -5.94 -1.17 -5.28
N PHE A 99 -6.00 -2.05 -4.26
CA PHE A 99 -6.03 -3.52 -4.36
C PHE A 99 -7.00 -4.15 -5.39
N HIS A 100 -8.06 -3.43 -5.77
CA HIS A 100 -9.08 -3.91 -6.68
C HIS A 100 -8.90 -3.39 -8.11
N LYS A 101 -7.91 -2.53 -8.35
CA LYS A 101 -7.67 -1.87 -9.64
C LYS A 101 -6.55 -2.51 -10.46
N MET A 102 -5.71 -3.37 -9.87
CA MET A 102 -4.61 -4.05 -10.58
C MET A 102 -4.47 -5.50 -10.14
N ASN A 103 -3.98 -6.33 -11.06
CA ASN A 103 -3.67 -7.73 -10.81
C ASN A 103 -2.29 -7.90 -10.16
N GLU A 104 -1.90 -9.14 -9.83
CA GLU A 104 -0.65 -9.43 -9.11
C GLU A 104 0.61 -9.11 -9.95
N ASP A 105 0.57 -9.40 -11.25
CA ASP A 105 1.70 -9.17 -12.16
C ASP A 105 1.94 -7.68 -12.38
N GLU A 106 0.85 -6.92 -12.61
CA GLU A 106 0.89 -5.46 -12.72
C GLU A 106 1.44 -4.81 -11.44
N PHE A 107 1.06 -5.32 -10.27
CA PHE A 107 1.57 -4.81 -9.00
C PHE A 107 3.06 -5.13 -8.82
N ALA A 108 3.49 -6.33 -9.19
CA ALA A 108 4.89 -6.72 -9.12
C ALA A 108 5.76 -5.85 -10.05
N GLU A 109 5.27 -5.54 -11.25
CA GLU A 109 5.95 -4.63 -12.17
C GLU A 109 6.05 -3.21 -11.60
N LEU A 110 4.96 -2.68 -11.05
CA LEU A 110 4.95 -1.39 -10.35
C LEU A 110 5.99 -1.36 -9.22
N TYR A 111 5.99 -2.39 -8.38
CA TYR A 111 6.90 -2.50 -7.25
C TYR A 111 8.37 -2.44 -7.71
N ASN A 112 8.71 -3.21 -8.75
CA ASN A 112 10.07 -3.24 -9.29
C ASN A 112 10.48 -1.88 -9.87
N ARG A 113 9.62 -1.22 -10.65
CA ARG A 113 9.92 0.12 -11.19
C ARG A 113 10.09 1.16 -10.09
N VAL A 114 9.25 1.14 -9.07
CA VAL A 114 9.41 2.04 -7.91
C VAL A 114 10.75 1.81 -7.21
N LEU A 115 11.17 0.55 -7.07
CA LEU A 115 12.46 0.21 -6.46
C LEU A 115 13.63 0.76 -7.29
N ASP A 116 13.56 0.66 -8.62
CA ASP A 116 14.61 1.22 -9.50
C ASP A 116 14.64 2.75 -9.42
N VAL A 117 13.49 3.43 -9.40
CA VAL A 117 13.41 4.89 -9.20
C VAL A 117 14.00 5.30 -7.84
N ILE A 118 13.72 4.55 -6.78
CA ILE A 118 14.28 4.83 -5.45
C ILE A 118 15.81 4.78 -5.48
N VAL A 119 16.37 3.74 -6.09
CA VAL A 119 17.83 3.58 -6.22
C VAL A 119 18.44 4.68 -7.07
N GLU A 120 17.76 5.09 -8.15
CA GLU A 120 18.22 6.18 -9.00
C GLU A 120 18.20 7.54 -8.28
N LYS A 121 17.10 7.88 -7.58
CA LYS A 121 16.88 9.22 -7.02
C LYS A 121 17.50 9.43 -5.64
N PHE A 122 17.54 8.39 -4.81
CA PHE A 122 17.99 8.48 -3.43
C PHE A 122 19.30 7.74 -3.18
N HIS A 123 19.84 7.05 -4.20
CA HIS A 123 21.10 6.30 -4.11
C HIS A 123 21.14 5.28 -2.96
N PHE A 124 19.97 4.71 -2.61
CA PHE A 124 19.90 3.63 -1.63
C PHE A 124 20.57 2.36 -2.16
N ASP A 125 21.23 1.65 -1.25
CA ASP A 125 21.72 0.31 -1.53
C ASP A 125 20.54 -0.69 -1.59
N LYS A 126 20.48 -1.48 -2.67
CA LYS A 126 19.46 -2.52 -2.86
C LYS A 126 19.51 -3.59 -1.76
N GLU A 127 20.69 -3.85 -1.17
CA GLU A 127 20.82 -4.82 -0.07
C GLU A 127 20.22 -4.26 1.23
N LEU A 128 20.49 -3.00 1.54
CA LEU A 128 19.93 -2.31 2.71
C LEU A 128 18.39 -2.25 2.65
N ILE A 129 17.82 -2.05 1.46
CA ILE A 129 16.36 -2.11 1.27
C ILE A 129 15.81 -3.49 1.63
N LYS A 130 16.46 -4.56 1.17
CA LYS A 130 16.00 -5.94 1.41
C LYS A 130 16.11 -6.35 2.87
N GLU A 131 17.16 -5.94 3.56
CA GLU A 131 17.38 -6.26 4.98
C GLU A 131 16.41 -5.50 5.90
N ASN A 132 16.10 -4.25 5.56
CA ASN A 132 15.26 -3.41 6.42
C ASN A 132 13.78 -3.53 6.12
N ILE A 133 13.35 -3.94 4.93
CA ILE A 133 11.91 -4.00 4.58
C ILE A 133 11.10 -4.92 5.50
N GLU A 134 11.74 -5.93 6.11
CA GLU A 134 11.07 -6.80 7.10
C GLU A 134 10.79 -6.09 8.42
N GLN A 135 11.61 -5.11 8.82
CA GLN A 135 11.38 -4.29 10.02
C GLN A 135 10.15 -3.39 9.85
N TYR A 136 9.80 -3.06 8.61
CA TYR A 136 8.66 -2.23 8.25
C TYR A 136 7.41 -3.04 7.83
N PHE A 137 7.50 -4.38 7.79
CA PHE A 137 6.43 -5.28 7.33
C PHE A 137 5.48 -5.72 8.46
#